data_AF-A0A0S7ZLN1-F1
#
_entry.id   AF-A0A0S7ZLN1-F1
#
_cell.length_a   1.000
_cell.length_b   1.000
_cell.length_c   1.000
_cell.angle_alpha   90.00
_cell.angle_beta   90.00
_cell.angle_gamma   90.00
#
_symmetry.space_group_name_H-M   'P 1'
#
loop_
_entity.id
_entity.type
_entity.pdbx_description
1 polymer ?
#
loop_
_entity_poly.entity_id
_entity_poly.type
_entity_poly.pdbx_seq_one_letter_code
_entity_poly.pdbx_strand_id
1 'polypeptide(L)'
;MRYFYLTFLHTHLQMALTKLKCFNDFSREPLFYDSEVRKYYPWLDVQLYMAKYSDGKVSRPHMVLYPTLEGFYGLQINKALAGQLTPKQTLHEAQSQFEIIMKQNYYLPYKGQSYDDNVEKAKQLIKELSPQSLCTPALLQRWGCILYIDGFSIL
;
A
#
# COMPACT_ATOMS: atom_id res chain seq x y z
N MET A 1 40.40 -1.05 -2.14
CA MET A 1 39.35 -0.18 -2.71
C MET A 1 38.65 -0.71 -3.97
N ARG A 2 39.12 -1.78 -4.65
CA ARG A 2 38.42 -2.30 -5.87
C ARG A 2 37.16 -3.13 -5.59
N TYR A 3 37.09 -3.83 -4.45
CA TYR A 3 35.88 -4.59 -4.06
C TYR A 3 34.70 -3.71 -3.63
N PHE A 4 34.97 -2.47 -3.22
CA PHE A 4 33.98 -1.53 -2.70
C PHE A 4 33.04 -0.97 -3.79
N TYR A 5 33.54 -0.86 -5.02
CA TYR A 5 32.79 -0.31 -6.15
C TYR A 5 31.87 -1.34 -6.83
N LEU A 6 32.22 -2.63 -6.75
CA LEU A 6 31.49 -3.71 -7.44
C LEU A 6 30.16 -4.04 -6.75
N THR A 7 30.12 -4.07 -5.42
CA THR A 7 28.89 -4.27 -4.65
C THR A 7 27.92 -3.10 -4.83
N PHE A 8 28.42 -1.87 -4.76
CA PHE A 8 27.61 -0.67 -4.96
C PHE A 8 26.98 -0.63 -6.36
N LEU A 9 27.73 -0.92 -7.43
CA LEU A 9 27.19 -0.93 -8.79
C LEU A 9 26.13 -2.04 -8.97
N HIS A 10 26.36 -3.20 -8.35
CA HIS A 10 25.44 -4.33 -8.42
C HIS A 10 24.11 -4.02 -7.72
N THR A 11 24.13 -3.47 -6.51
CA THR A 11 22.90 -3.04 -5.81
C THR A 11 22.15 -1.98 -6.60
N HIS A 12 22.84 -1.02 -7.22
CA HIS A 12 22.21 0.01 -8.07
C HIS A 12 21.51 -0.57 -9.30
N LEU A 13 22.14 -1.53 -9.97
CA LEU A 13 21.52 -2.23 -11.10
C LEU A 13 20.30 -3.03 -10.63
N GLN A 14 20.41 -3.76 -9.53
CA GLN A 14 19.28 -4.50 -8.95
C GLN A 14 18.12 -3.57 -8.58
N MET A 15 18.43 -2.41 -7.98
CA MET A 15 17.47 -1.37 -7.68
C MET A 15 16.75 -0.87 -8.95
N ALA A 16 17.47 -0.67 -10.06
CA ALA A 16 16.87 -0.22 -11.32
C ALA A 16 15.92 -1.26 -11.93
N LEU A 17 16.15 -2.54 -11.65
CA LEU A 17 15.38 -3.67 -12.17
C LEU A 17 14.24 -4.13 -11.23
N THR A 18 14.13 -3.56 -10.03
CA THR A 18 13.09 -3.97 -9.07
C THR A 18 11.74 -3.37 -9.45
N LYS A 19 10.69 -4.21 -9.51
CA LYS A 19 9.31 -3.75 -9.75
C LYS A 19 8.86 -2.87 -8.58
N LEU A 20 8.55 -1.60 -8.87
CA LEU A 20 8.06 -0.66 -7.87
C LEU A 20 6.68 -1.11 -7.37
N LYS A 21 6.54 -1.33 -6.06
CA LYS A 21 5.22 -1.34 -5.42
C LYS A 21 4.82 0.11 -5.12
N CYS A 22 3.55 0.41 -5.39
CA CYS A 22 2.92 1.72 -5.22
C CYS A 22 3.26 2.31 -3.83
N PHE A 23 3.77 3.54 -3.81
CA PHE A 23 4.33 4.24 -2.64
C PHE A 23 5.53 3.53 -1.99
N ASN A 24 6.75 3.91 -2.37
CA ASN A 24 7.84 4.24 -1.44
C ASN A 24 9.16 4.41 -2.21
N ASP A 25 9.74 5.61 -2.12
CA ASP A 25 11.07 5.92 -2.68
C ASP A 25 12.19 5.08 -2.02
N PHE A 26 11.88 4.36 -0.94
CA PHE A 26 12.78 3.49 -0.17
C PHE A 26 12.46 1.98 -0.25
N SER A 27 11.41 1.53 -0.96
CA SER A 27 11.03 0.10 -0.96
C SER A 27 11.65 -0.69 -2.12
N ARG A 28 12.91 -0.43 -2.44
CA ARG A 28 13.64 -1.31 -3.37
C ARG A 28 14.19 -2.47 -2.56
N GLU A 29 13.63 -3.67 -2.76
CA GLU A 29 14.04 -4.87 -2.02
C GLU A 29 15.58 -5.08 -1.94
N PRO A 30 16.37 -4.79 -2.99
CA PRO A 30 17.82 -4.93 -2.94
C PRO A 30 18.52 -4.08 -1.86
N LEU A 31 17.95 -2.93 -1.47
CA LEU A 31 18.52 -2.06 -0.42
C LEU A 31 18.55 -2.75 0.94
N PHE A 32 17.61 -3.65 1.20
CA PHE A 32 17.54 -4.38 2.48
C PHE A 32 18.68 -5.39 2.62
N TYR A 33 19.34 -5.77 1.52
CA TYR A 33 20.47 -6.71 1.53
C TYR A 33 21.83 -6.03 1.38
N ASP A 34 21.87 -4.71 1.17
CA ASP A 34 23.12 -3.97 1.02
C ASP A 34 23.89 -3.91 2.35
N SER A 35 25.14 -4.39 2.32
CA SER A 35 26.00 -4.48 3.50
C SER A 35 26.37 -3.11 4.09
N GLU A 36 26.53 -2.09 3.26
CA GLU A 36 26.86 -0.73 3.71
C GLU A 36 25.63 -0.08 4.36
N VAL A 37 24.44 -0.30 3.82
CA VAL A 37 23.20 0.23 4.42
C VAL A 37 22.92 -0.47 5.75
N ARG A 38 23.08 -1.80 5.83
CA ARG A 38 22.92 -2.58 7.08
C ARG A 38 23.83 -2.12 8.21
N LYS A 39 25.02 -1.62 7.89
CA LYS A 39 25.95 -1.07 8.89
C LYS A 39 25.36 0.13 9.65
N TYR A 40 24.56 0.96 8.99
CA TYR A 40 23.93 2.13 9.59
C TYR A 40 22.47 1.87 10.00
N TYR A 41 21.81 0.90 9.36
CA TYR A 41 20.41 0.55 9.59
C TYR A 41 20.27 -0.95 9.95
N PRO A 42 20.54 -1.33 11.21
CA PRO A 42 20.49 -2.74 11.64
C PRO A 42 19.07 -3.34 11.64
N TRP A 43 18.03 -2.50 11.56
CA TRP A 43 16.62 -2.93 11.62
C TRP A 43 16.01 -3.22 10.24
N LEU A 44 16.82 -3.23 9.17
CA LEU A 44 16.34 -3.46 7.82
C LEU A 44 15.61 -4.80 7.65
N ASP A 45 16.05 -5.87 8.31
CA ASP A 45 15.37 -7.17 8.22
C ASP A 45 13.94 -7.13 8.80
N VAL A 46 13.74 -6.36 9.88
CA VAL A 46 12.41 -6.13 10.49
C VAL A 46 11.53 -5.30 9.56
N GLN A 47 12.09 -4.25 8.96
CA GLN A 47 11.37 -3.42 8.01
C GLN A 47 10.98 -4.19 6.75
N LEU A 48 11.86 -5.07 6.25
CA LEU A 48 11.58 -5.95 5.12
C LEU A 48 10.46 -6.95 5.44
N TYR A 49 10.48 -7.53 6.64
CA TYR A 49 9.39 -8.36 7.15
C TYR A 49 8.08 -7.57 7.12
N MET A 50 8.03 -6.40 7.74
CA MET A 50 6.82 -5.57 7.77
C MET A 50 6.33 -5.19 6.36
N ALA A 51 7.24 -4.87 5.44
CA ALA A 51 6.92 -4.52 4.05
C ALA A 51 6.35 -5.70 3.25
N LYS A 52 6.83 -6.94 3.52
CA LYS A 52 6.30 -8.15 2.88
C LYS A 52 4.90 -8.51 3.38
N TYR A 53 4.64 -8.27 4.67
CA TYR A 53 3.34 -8.56 5.29
C TYR A 53 2.36 -7.38 5.25
N SER A 54 2.78 -6.21 4.76
CA SER A 54 1.89 -5.06 4.56
C SER A 54 1.02 -5.15 3.30
N ASP A 55 1.20 -6.17 2.45
CA ASP A 55 0.34 -6.41 1.29
C ASP A 55 -1.08 -6.81 1.74
N GLY A 56 -2.03 -5.90 1.57
CA GLY A 56 -3.46 -6.22 1.42
C GLY A 56 -4.41 -5.92 2.59
N LYS A 57 -3.94 -5.64 3.81
CA LYS A 57 -4.84 -5.26 4.93
C LYS A 57 -4.33 -4.13 5.84
N VAL A 58 -3.10 -3.67 5.65
CA VAL A 58 -2.45 -2.67 6.53
C VAL A 58 -2.47 -1.26 5.94
N SER A 59 -2.88 -1.09 4.67
CA SER A 59 -3.11 0.25 4.13
C SER A 59 -4.39 0.81 4.71
N ARG A 60 -4.26 1.96 5.36
CA ARG A 60 -5.38 2.76 5.84
C ARG A 60 -6.38 2.99 4.69
N PRO A 61 -7.70 3.07 4.95
CA PRO A 61 -8.68 3.35 3.92
C PRO A 61 -8.30 4.57 3.07
N HIS A 62 -8.18 4.37 1.76
CA HIS A 62 -7.87 5.44 0.80
C HIS A 62 -9.14 6.26 0.50
N MET A 63 -9.66 6.93 1.54
CA MET A 63 -10.80 7.83 1.41
C MET A 63 -10.39 9.25 1.78
N VAL A 64 -10.93 10.24 1.05
CA VAL A 64 -10.62 11.67 1.27
C VAL A 64 -10.92 12.09 2.71
N LEU A 65 -11.94 11.49 3.33
CA LEU A 65 -12.34 11.77 4.72
C LEU A 65 -11.53 11.03 5.78
N TYR A 66 -10.60 10.15 5.40
CA TYR A 66 -9.85 9.34 6.35
C TYR A 66 -9.13 10.19 7.42
N PRO A 67 -8.43 11.30 7.07
CA PRO A 67 -7.78 12.13 8.08
C PRO A 67 -8.75 12.71 9.11
N THR A 68 -9.96 13.08 8.67
CA THR A 68 -11.02 13.58 9.56
C THR A 68 -11.46 12.49 10.54
N LEU A 69 -11.73 11.28 10.05
CA LEU A 69 -12.11 10.15 10.89
C LEU A 69 -10.99 9.79 11.89
N GLU A 70 -9.74 9.76 11.44
CA GLU A 70 -8.57 9.53 12.30
C GLU A 70 -8.47 10.58 13.42
N GLY A 71 -8.66 11.87 13.09
CA GLY A 71 -8.63 12.96 14.06
C GLY A 71 -9.69 12.84 15.15
N PHE A 72 -10.94 12.53 14.79
CA PHE A 72 -12.02 12.31 15.77
C PHE A 72 -11.77 11.08 16.64
N TYR A 73 -11.27 10.00 16.07
CA TYR A 73 -10.93 8.80 16.83
C TYR A 73 -9.81 9.07 17.84
N GLY A 74 -8.75 9.76 17.42
CA GLY A 74 -7.66 10.18 18.30
C GLY A 74 -8.12 11.07 19.46
N LEU A 75 -9.03 12.02 19.20
CA LEU A 75 -9.63 12.85 20.26
C LEU A 75 -10.35 11.99 21.31
N GLN A 76 -11.12 11.00 20.86
CA GLN A 76 -11.88 10.14 21.76
C GLN A 76 -10.96 9.25 22.61
N ILE A 77 -9.88 8.72 22.03
CA ILE A 77 -8.83 8.01 22.78
C ILE A 77 -8.21 8.92 23.84
N ASN A 78 -7.88 10.17 23.48
CA ASN A 78 -7.29 11.12 24.43
C ASN A 78 -8.22 11.40 25.62
N LYS A 79 -9.53 11.54 25.39
CA LYS A 79 -10.53 11.69 26.46
C LYS A 79 -10.58 10.46 27.39
N ALA A 80 -10.46 9.25 26.83
CA ALA A 80 -10.40 8.02 27.62
C ALA A 80 -9.14 7.97 28.50
N LEU A 81 -7.98 8.29 27.91
CA LEU A 81 -6.70 8.30 28.62
C LEU A 81 -6.65 9.38 29.71
N ALA A 82 -7.31 10.51 29.50
CA ALA A 82 -7.47 11.56 30.50
C ALA A 82 -8.50 11.23 31.60
N GLY A 83 -9.15 10.06 31.54
CA GLY A 83 -10.17 9.64 32.50
C GLY A 83 -11.51 10.38 32.39
N GLN A 84 -11.73 11.13 31.31
CA GLN A 84 -12.97 11.90 31.10
C GLN A 84 -14.13 11.01 30.66
N LEU A 85 -13.83 9.91 29.97
CA LEU A 85 -14.80 8.93 29.48
C LEU A 85 -14.31 7.51 29.78
N THR A 86 -15.24 6.60 30.02
CA THR A 86 -14.92 5.17 30.07
C THR A 86 -14.62 4.64 28.66
N PRO A 87 -13.82 3.56 28.51
CA PRO A 87 -13.53 2.98 27.19
C PRO A 87 -14.79 2.67 26.37
N LYS A 88 -15.87 2.21 27.02
CA LYS A 88 -17.14 1.92 26.36
C LYS A 88 -17.83 3.18 25.84
N GLN A 89 -17.83 4.26 26.63
CA GLN A 89 -18.39 5.55 26.20
C GLN A 89 -17.59 6.16 25.05
N THR A 90 -16.26 6.11 25.15
CA THR A 90 -15.34 6.55 24.09
C THR A 90 -15.62 5.88 22.75
N LEU A 91 -15.77 4.55 22.74
CA LEU A 91 -16.07 3.80 21.51
C LEU A 91 -17.45 4.17 20.95
N HIS A 92 -18.45 4.33 21.82
CA HIS A 92 -19.79 4.73 21.41
C HIS A 92 -19.80 6.14 20.80
N GLU A 93 -19.11 7.11 21.41
CA GLU A 93 -18.98 8.46 20.88
C GLU A 93 -18.23 8.48 19.55
N ALA A 94 -17.12 7.73 19.44
CA ALA A 94 -16.37 7.63 18.21
C ALA A 94 -17.23 7.06 17.07
N GLN A 95 -17.95 5.96 17.31
CA GLN A 95 -18.85 5.35 16.34
C GLN A 95 -19.96 6.33 15.91
N SER A 96 -20.57 7.03 16.87
CA SER A 96 -21.63 8.01 16.58
C SER A 96 -21.12 9.14 15.67
N GLN A 97 -19.93 9.67 15.94
CA GLN A 97 -19.30 10.70 15.12
C GLN A 97 -18.94 10.18 13.72
N PHE A 98 -18.42 8.96 13.63
CA PHE A 98 -18.11 8.33 12.35
C PHE A 98 -19.36 8.20 11.48
N GLU A 99 -20.47 7.73 12.05
CA GLU A 99 -21.73 7.62 11.32
C GLU A 99 -22.26 8.98 10.86
N ILE A 100 -22.19 10.02 11.70
CA ILE A 100 -22.61 11.37 11.34
C ILE A 100 -21.78 11.88 10.17
N ILE A 101 -20.45 11.82 10.27
CA ILE A 101 -19.54 12.30 9.23
C ILE A 101 -19.76 11.54 7.93
N MET A 102 -19.87 10.21 7.99
CA MET A 102 -20.10 9.39 6.80
C MET A 102 -21.47 9.66 6.17
N LYS A 103 -22.53 9.88 6.95
CA LYS A 103 -23.86 10.26 6.44
C LYS A 103 -23.83 11.64 5.79
N GLN A 104 -23.23 12.64 6.45
CA GLN A 104 -23.11 14.01 5.93
C GLN A 104 -22.33 14.09 4.61
N ASN A 105 -21.38 13.18 4.42
CA ASN A 105 -20.60 13.10 3.19
C ASN A 105 -21.09 12.01 2.23
N TYR A 106 -22.32 11.52 2.39
CA TYR A 106 -22.98 10.58 1.47
C TYR A 106 -22.28 9.21 1.32
N TYR A 107 -21.41 8.83 2.26
CA TYR A 107 -20.85 7.48 2.34
C TYR A 107 -21.82 6.48 2.97
N LEU A 108 -22.79 6.97 3.76
CA LEU A 108 -23.87 6.17 4.33
C LEU A 108 -25.26 6.71 3.90
N PRO A 109 -26.23 5.82 3.57
CA PRO A 109 -26.04 4.38 3.36
C PRO A 109 -25.12 4.14 2.14
N TYR A 110 -24.23 3.15 2.24
CA TYR A 110 -23.31 2.82 1.15
C TYR A 110 -24.11 2.28 -0.03
N LYS A 111 -24.07 3.00 -1.16
CA LYS A 111 -24.79 2.63 -2.40
C LYS A 111 -23.87 1.99 -3.45
N GLY A 112 -22.57 1.92 -3.17
CA GLY A 112 -21.60 1.27 -4.04
C GLY A 112 -21.74 -0.24 -3.99
N GLN A 113 -21.18 -0.91 -5.01
CA GLN A 113 -21.01 -2.36 -4.96
C GLN A 113 -19.93 -2.67 -3.92
N SER A 114 -20.30 -3.44 -2.89
CA SER A 114 -19.31 -3.96 -1.94
C SER A 114 -18.58 -5.11 -2.62
N TYR A 115 -17.29 -4.96 -2.86
CA TYR A 115 -16.45 -6.04 -3.36
C TYR A 115 -15.88 -6.80 -2.16
N ASP A 116 -15.87 -8.12 -2.27
CA ASP A 116 -15.13 -8.96 -1.34
C ASP A 116 -13.67 -8.90 -1.75
N ASP A 117 -12.96 -7.93 -1.16
CA ASP A 117 -11.57 -7.60 -1.45
C ASP A 117 -10.63 -8.70 -0.96
N ASN A 118 -10.63 -9.82 -1.69
CA ASN A 118 -9.62 -10.86 -1.59
C ASN A 118 -8.80 -10.94 -2.89
N VAL A 119 -7.61 -11.50 -2.79
CA VAL A 119 -6.62 -11.52 -3.89
C VAL A 119 -7.19 -12.17 -5.15
N GLU A 120 -8.00 -13.23 -5.01
CA GLU A 120 -8.56 -13.95 -6.16
C GLU A 120 -9.66 -13.14 -6.86
N LYS A 121 -10.55 -12.49 -6.10
CA LYS A 121 -11.56 -11.59 -6.66
C LYS A 121 -10.95 -10.32 -7.27
N ALA A 122 -9.88 -9.80 -6.67
CA ALA A 122 -9.13 -8.68 -7.24
C ALA A 122 -8.49 -9.05 -8.60
N LYS A 123 -7.86 -10.24 -8.71
CA LYS A 123 -7.34 -10.74 -9.99
C LYS A 123 -8.44 -10.89 -11.04
N GLN A 124 -9.60 -11.44 -10.63
CA GLN A 124 -10.74 -11.59 -11.52
C GLN A 124 -11.27 -10.24 -12.01
N LEU A 125 -11.44 -9.28 -11.11
CA LEU A 125 -11.89 -7.92 -11.44
C LEU A 125 -10.90 -7.22 -12.38
N ILE A 126 -9.60 -7.36 -12.14
CA ILE A 126 -8.56 -6.81 -13.04
C ILE A 126 -8.69 -7.43 -14.44
N LYS A 127 -8.91 -8.74 -14.53
CA LYS A 127 -9.11 -9.42 -15.83
C LYS A 127 -10.36 -8.94 -16.55
N GLU A 128 -11.46 -8.70 -15.82
CA GLU A 128 -12.71 -8.18 -16.37
C GLU A 128 -12.60 -6.71 -16.83
N LEU A 129 -11.89 -5.89 -16.06
CA LEU A 129 -11.73 -4.45 -16.34
C LEU A 129 -10.58 -4.15 -17.30
N SER A 130 -9.63 -5.07 -17.50
CA SER A 130 -8.57 -4.90 -18.48
C SER A 130 -9.15 -5.00 -19.89
N PRO A 131 -9.17 -3.94 -20.70
CA PRO A 131 -9.67 -4.02 -22.05
C PRO A 131 -8.74 -4.91 -22.88
N GLN A 132 -9.27 -6.01 -23.42
CA GLN A 132 -8.56 -6.90 -24.35
C GLN A 132 -8.04 -6.17 -25.61
N SER A 133 -8.53 -4.95 -25.89
CA SER A 133 -8.16 -4.13 -27.04
C SER A 133 -6.98 -3.16 -26.84
N LEU A 134 -6.50 -2.96 -25.59
CA LEU A 134 -5.31 -2.10 -25.36
C LEU A 134 -3.98 -2.79 -25.73
N CYS A 135 -3.99 -4.11 -25.95
CA CYS A 135 -2.85 -4.88 -26.44
C CYS A 135 -2.86 -5.01 -27.98
N THR A 136 -3.24 -3.97 -28.71
CA THR A 136 -2.93 -3.92 -30.15
C THR A 136 -1.45 -3.51 -30.32
N PRO A 137 -0.69 -4.13 -31.26
CA PRO A 137 0.73 -3.81 -31.48
C PRO A 137 1.01 -2.32 -31.70
N ALA A 138 0.02 -1.58 -32.21
CA ALA A 138 0.10 -0.14 -32.46
C ALA A 138 0.17 0.73 -31.19
N LEU A 139 -0.39 0.29 -30.06
CA LEU A 139 -0.35 1.03 -28.79
C LEU A 139 0.91 0.71 -27.96
N LEU A 140 1.45 -0.51 -28.10
CA LEU A 140 2.72 -0.94 -27.48
C LEU A 140 3.91 -0.08 -27.93
N GLN A 141 3.91 0.36 -29.19
CA GLN A 141 4.99 1.18 -29.74
C GLN A 141 4.97 2.65 -29.28
N ARG A 142 3.82 3.14 -28.77
CA ARG A 142 3.60 4.56 -28.46
C ARG A 142 3.62 4.89 -26.96
N TRP A 143 3.28 3.94 -26.09
CA TRP A 143 3.15 4.19 -24.64
C TRP A 143 3.95 3.25 -23.73
N GLY A 144 4.82 2.38 -24.28
CA GLY A 144 5.74 1.58 -23.46
C GLY A 144 5.06 0.79 -22.33
N CYS A 145 3.81 0.34 -22.53
CA CYS A 145 3.05 -0.39 -21.53
C CYS A 145 3.64 -1.80 -21.36
N ILE A 146 4.55 -1.94 -20.39
CA ILE A 146 5.04 -3.22 -19.86
C ILE A 146 3.95 -3.79 -18.94
N LEU A 147 2.90 -4.35 -19.52
CA LEU A 147 2.00 -5.27 -18.83
C LEU A 147 1.77 -6.49 -19.74
N TYR A 148 2.76 -7.38 -19.76
CA TYR A 148 2.55 -8.75 -20.19
C TYR A 148 2.05 -9.57 -19.01
N ILE A 149 0.79 -10.01 -19.09
CA ILE A 149 0.31 -11.18 -18.37
C ILE A 149 -0.20 -12.15 -19.43
N ASP A 150 0.70 -13.00 -19.90
CA ASP A 150 0.50 -14.45 -20.04
C ASP A 150 1.78 -15.06 -20.59
N GLY A 151 2.28 -16.10 -19.91
CA GLY A 151 3.43 -16.87 -20.38
C GLY A 151 4.78 -16.28 -19.96
N PHE A 152 5.15 -16.56 -18.71
CA PHE A 152 6.53 -16.59 -18.22
C PHE A 152 7.47 -17.28 -19.25
N SER A 153 8.45 -16.54 -19.78
CA SER A 153 9.73 -17.04 -20.30
C SER A 153 10.66 -15.86 -20.63
N ILE A 154 11.97 -16.17 -20.70
CA ILE A 154 13.13 -15.36 -21.13
C ILE A 154 13.88 -14.77 -19.92
N LEU A 155 15.00 -15.38 -19.48
CA LEU A 155 16.38 -15.20 -19.98
C LEU A 155 16.92 -13.77 -19.78
#